data_AF-A0A354YAL9-F1
#
_entry.id   AF-A0A354YAL9-F1
#
_cell.length_a   1.000
_cell.length_b   1.000
_cell.length_c   1.000
_cell.angle_alpha   90.00
_cell.angle_beta   90.00
_cell.angle_gamma   90.00
#
_symmetry.space_group_name_H-M   'P 1'
#
loop_
_entity.id
_entity.type
_entity.pdbx_description
1 polymer ?
#
loop_
_entity_poly.entity_id
_entity_poly.type
_entity_poly.pdbx_seq_one_letter_code
_entity_poly.pdbx_strand_id
1 'polypeptide(L)'
;MVELQLAQARALVEAVLRHAGLSAGHVRTLADAMVAGERDGCASHGLYRALGCVRSVASGKVVADAEPRVRDQAPAIVRVDAGGGFSLLALEAGLPLLVEKARHNGVAALAINHCVHFSALWFEIEQIVAHGLVALACNPSHAWVAPAGGRGPVFGTNPLAFGWPRPPGRPPFVFDFATSAVARGEIELHRRAGTPIPEGWGVDAHGDATTDAAAIVEHGGAMLTFGGHKGSALAAMIELLAGPLIGDLTSAESLAFDAGAGASPRHGELILALDPQRFLG
;
A
#
# COMPACT_ATOMS: atom_id res chain seq x y z
N MET A 1 -18.05 9.56 -21.91
CA MET A 1 -16.69 9.32 -21.38
C MET A 1 -15.91 10.61 -21.57
N VAL A 2 -15.09 11.02 -20.59
CA VAL A 2 -14.24 12.23 -20.68
C VAL A 2 -12.80 11.75 -20.86
N GLU A 3 -12.06 12.34 -21.79
CA GLU A 3 -10.64 12.08 -22.01
C GLU A 3 -9.80 13.21 -21.41
N LEU A 4 -8.73 12.87 -20.69
CA LEU A 4 -7.80 13.82 -20.08
C LEU A 4 -6.37 13.44 -20.46
N GLN A 5 -5.57 14.44 -20.82
CA GLN A 5 -4.11 14.27 -20.88
C GLN A 5 -3.55 14.11 -19.47
N LEU A 6 -2.42 13.41 -19.30
CA LEU A 6 -1.79 13.19 -17.98
C LEU A 6 -1.50 14.50 -17.23
N ALA A 7 -1.12 15.56 -17.95
CA ALA A 7 -0.92 16.88 -17.34
C ALA A 7 -2.22 17.49 -16.79
N GLN A 8 -3.35 17.27 -17.48
CA GLN A 8 -4.67 17.70 -17.00
C GLN A 8 -5.14 16.87 -15.81
N ALA A 9 -4.90 15.55 -15.85
CA ALA A 9 -5.14 14.65 -14.72
C ALA A 9 -4.35 15.07 -13.48
N ARG A 10 -3.05 15.39 -13.65
CA ARG A 10 -2.20 15.95 -12.59
C ARG A 10 -2.79 17.24 -12.01
N ALA A 11 -3.08 18.23 -12.87
CA ALA A 11 -3.59 19.51 -12.40
C ALA A 11 -4.91 19.36 -11.63
N LEU A 12 -5.80 18.48 -12.10
CA LEU A 12 -7.06 18.16 -11.43
C LEU A 12 -6.83 17.54 -10.05
N VAL A 13 -6.01 16.49 -9.96
CA VAL A 13 -5.79 15.81 -8.68
C VAL A 13 -5.07 16.72 -7.69
N GLU A 14 -4.08 17.50 -8.13
CA GLU A 14 -3.40 18.45 -7.25
C GLU A 14 -4.36 19.53 -6.72
N ALA A 15 -5.27 20.04 -7.55
CA ALA A 15 -6.28 20.99 -7.11
C ALA A 15 -7.21 20.39 -6.05
N VAL A 16 -7.68 19.15 -6.26
CA VAL A 16 -8.51 18.41 -5.30
C VAL A 16 -7.79 18.19 -3.97
N LEU A 17 -6.54 17.73 -4.02
CA LEU A 17 -5.75 17.44 -2.81
C LEU A 17 -5.40 18.72 -2.04
N ARG A 18 -5.07 19.81 -2.72
CA ARG A 18 -4.89 21.13 -2.08
C ARG A 18 -6.17 21.62 -1.43
N HIS A 19 -7.31 21.47 -2.10
CA HIS A 19 -8.60 21.84 -1.54
C HIS A 19 -8.96 21.02 -0.30
N ALA A 20 -8.53 19.76 -0.24
CA ALA A 20 -8.65 18.92 0.95
C ALA A 20 -7.75 19.36 2.12
N GLY A 21 -6.84 20.32 1.93
CA GLY A 21 -5.99 20.87 2.97
C GLY A 21 -4.63 20.20 3.12
N LEU A 22 -4.21 19.37 2.17
CA LEU A 22 -2.90 18.70 2.20
C LEU A 22 -1.74 19.65 1.94
N SER A 23 -0.61 19.43 2.63
CA SER A 23 0.63 20.16 2.38
C SER A 23 1.15 19.95 0.95
N ALA A 24 2.00 20.87 0.49
CA ALA A 24 2.57 20.81 -0.86
C ALA A 24 3.36 19.51 -1.10
N GLY A 25 4.05 18.99 -0.07
CA GLY A 25 4.76 17.72 -0.13
C GLY A 25 3.82 16.54 -0.39
N HIS A 26 2.75 16.43 0.41
CA HIS A 26 1.74 15.39 0.21
C HIS A 26 1.02 15.53 -1.14
N VAL A 27 0.63 16.74 -1.54
CA VAL A 27 -0.01 16.97 -2.84
C VAL A 27 0.85 16.44 -3.98
N ARG A 28 2.16 16.74 -3.97
CA ARG A 28 3.10 16.27 -5.00
C ARG A 28 3.15 14.74 -5.05
N THR A 29 3.52 14.10 -3.95
CA THR A 29 3.80 12.66 -3.94
C THR A 29 2.55 11.84 -4.22
N LEU A 30 1.39 12.25 -3.71
CA LEU A 30 0.09 11.63 -4.02
C LEU A 30 -0.30 11.79 -5.49
N ALA A 31 -0.12 13.00 -6.06
CA ALA A 31 -0.42 13.25 -7.47
C ALA A 31 0.48 12.44 -8.40
N ASP A 32 1.76 12.31 -8.06
CA ASP A 32 2.73 11.48 -8.81
C ASP A 32 2.26 10.03 -8.89
N ALA A 33 1.88 9.43 -7.74
CA ALA A 33 1.40 8.05 -7.68
C ALA A 33 0.08 7.85 -8.44
N MET A 34 -0.91 8.74 -8.26
CA MET A 34 -2.21 8.59 -8.94
C MET A 34 -2.08 8.76 -10.47
N VAL A 35 -1.25 9.68 -10.94
CA VAL A 35 -1.01 9.89 -12.38
C VAL A 35 -0.23 8.71 -12.98
N ALA A 36 0.72 8.13 -12.24
CA ALA A 36 1.39 6.91 -12.65
C ALA A 36 0.41 5.74 -12.75
N GLY A 37 -0.50 5.61 -11.78
CA GLY A 37 -1.58 4.62 -11.80
C GLY A 37 -2.47 4.71 -13.06
N GLU A 38 -2.86 5.92 -13.47
CA GLU A 38 -3.60 6.10 -14.74
C GLU A 38 -2.75 5.78 -15.96
N ARG A 39 -1.52 6.29 -16.02
CA ARG A 39 -0.59 6.09 -17.15
C ARG A 39 -0.38 4.60 -17.43
N ASP A 40 -0.23 3.80 -16.39
CA ASP A 40 0.14 2.39 -16.49
C ASP A 40 -1.07 1.44 -16.45
N GLY A 41 -2.30 1.99 -16.49
CA GLY A 41 -3.53 1.21 -16.54
C GLY A 41 -3.94 0.56 -15.21
N CYS A 42 -3.32 0.96 -14.10
CA CYS A 42 -3.68 0.51 -12.74
C CYS A 42 -4.80 1.40 -12.16
N ALA A 43 -5.98 1.38 -12.80
CA ALA A 43 -7.06 2.32 -12.50
C ALA A 43 -7.52 2.28 -11.03
N SER A 44 -7.47 1.11 -10.38
CA SER A 44 -7.79 0.96 -8.95
C SER A 44 -6.85 1.74 -8.02
N HIS A 45 -5.67 2.16 -8.50
CA HIS A 45 -4.72 3.02 -7.81
C HIS A 45 -4.44 4.35 -8.54
N GLY A 46 -5.24 4.70 -9.54
CA GLY A 46 -5.19 5.96 -10.27
C GLY A 46 -6.01 7.08 -9.61
N LEU A 47 -6.63 7.94 -10.42
CA LEU A 47 -7.43 9.09 -9.99
C LEU A 47 -8.61 8.72 -9.09
N TYR A 48 -9.12 7.49 -9.20
CA TYR A 48 -10.15 6.97 -8.28
C TYR A 48 -9.77 7.14 -6.81
N ARG A 49 -8.47 7.04 -6.49
CA ARG A 49 -7.95 7.18 -5.13
C ARG A 49 -8.04 8.58 -4.55
N ALA A 50 -8.21 9.62 -5.38
CA ALA A 50 -8.42 10.98 -4.90
C ALA A 50 -9.65 11.07 -3.98
N LEU A 51 -10.72 10.32 -4.29
CA LEU A 51 -11.93 10.26 -3.47
C LEU A 51 -11.64 9.68 -2.07
N GLY A 52 -10.84 8.61 -2.01
CA GLY A 52 -10.42 8.00 -0.75
C GLY A 52 -9.54 8.92 0.08
N CYS A 53 -8.63 9.67 -0.57
CA CYS A 53 -7.77 10.64 0.10
C CYS A 53 -8.59 11.77 0.72
N VAL A 54 -9.48 12.40 -0.05
CA VAL A 54 -10.37 13.47 0.44
C VAL A 54 -11.19 12.99 1.62
N ARG A 55 -11.78 11.79 1.53
CA ARG A 55 -12.56 11.21 2.64
C ARG A 55 -11.72 10.96 3.89
N SER A 56 -10.49 10.46 3.73
CA SER A 56 -9.58 10.17 4.85
C SER A 56 -9.09 11.43 5.56
N VAL A 57 -8.88 12.51 4.80
CA VAL A 57 -8.55 13.82 5.38
C VAL A 57 -9.78 14.41 6.09
N ALA A 58 -10.95 14.37 5.45
CA ALA A 58 -12.19 14.89 6.02
C ALA A 58 -12.62 14.16 7.31
N SER A 59 -12.25 12.90 7.50
CA SER A 59 -12.53 12.14 8.72
C SER A 59 -11.60 12.48 9.90
N GLY A 60 -10.55 13.28 9.68
CA GLY A 60 -9.56 13.62 10.71
C GLY A 60 -8.60 12.47 11.05
N LYS A 61 -8.59 11.38 10.28
CA LYS A 61 -7.68 10.24 10.47
C LYS A 61 -6.30 10.45 9.85
N VAL A 62 -6.16 11.46 9.00
CA VAL A 62 -4.92 11.89 8.36
C VAL A 62 -4.49 13.26 8.89
N VAL A 63 -3.22 13.39 9.25
CA VAL A 63 -2.62 14.69 9.56
C VAL A 63 -2.16 15.32 8.24
N ALA A 64 -2.91 16.30 7.75
CA ALA A 64 -2.80 16.79 6.38
C ALA A 64 -1.48 17.55 6.09
N ASP A 65 -0.83 18.04 7.12
CA ASP A 65 0.43 18.80 7.09
C ASP A 65 1.58 18.09 7.81
N ALA A 66 1.48 16.76 8.00
CA ALA A 66 2.53 16.00 8.63
C ALA A 66 3.84 16.06 7.83
N GLU A 67 4.92 16.36 8.52
CA GLU A 67 6.28 16.33 7.97
C GLU A 67 7.01 15.08 8.51
N PRO A 68 7.47 14.17 7.64
CA PRO A 68 8.14 12.95 8.06
C PRO A 68 9.42 13.20 8.84
N ARG A 69 9.70 12.37 9.84
CA ARG A 69 10.92 12.45 10.64
C ARG A 69 11.82 11.25 10.37
N VAL A 70 12.88 11.48 9.62
CA VAL A 70 13.89 10.46 9.30
C VAL A 70 14.82 10.27 10.50
N ARG A 71 15.12 9.02 10.81
CA ARG A 71 16.08 8.60 11.84
C ARG A 71 17.02 7.57 11.26
N ASP A 72 18.32 7.85 11.36
CA ASP A 72 19.34 6.83 11.21
C ASP A 72 19.29 5.90 12.44
N GLN A 73 18.64 4.76 12.30
CA GLN A 73 18.30 3.89 13.43
C GLN A 73 19.40 2.87 13.72
N ALA A 74 20.05 2.36 12.68
CA ALA A 74 21.15 1.40 12.75
C ALA A 74 21.95 1.42 11.44
N PRO A 75 23.13 0.75 11.37
CA PRO A 75 23.95 0.76 10.15
C PRO A 75 23.18 0.44 8.86
N ALA A 76 22.27 -0.54 8.92
CA ALA A 76 21.43 -0.97 7.80
C ALA A 76 19.93 -0.70 8.00
N ILE A 77 19.53 0.19 8.92
CA ILE A 77 18.11 0.48 9.19
C ILE A 77 17.88 2.00 9.21
N VAL A 78 16.97 2.45 8.35
CA VAL A 78 16.38 3.78 8.38
C VAL A 78 14.98 3.65 8.95
N ARG A 79 14.63 4.52 9.90
CA ARG A 79 13.26 4.63 10.40
C ARG A 79 12.69 5.99 10.00
N VAL A 80 11.46 6.02 9.51
CA VAL A 80 10.76 7.27 9.21
C VAL A 80 9.41 7.26 9.90
N ASP A 81 9.19 8.22 10.78
CA ASP A 81 7.87 8.47 11.37
C ASP A 81 7.10 9.41 10.44
N ALA A 82 6.01 8.94 9.84
CA ALA A 82 5.16 9.71 8.94
C ALA A 82 4.23 10.69 9.68
N GLY A 83 4.18 10.65 11.02
CA GLY A 83 3.42 11.61 11.82
C GLY A 83 1.90 11.57 11.60
N GLY A 84 1.36 10.50 11.02
CA GLY A 84 -0.05 10.40 10.63
C GLY A 84 -0.37 10.94 9.23
N GLY A 85 0.63 11.36 8.45
CA GLY A 85 0.48 11.68 7.03
C GLY A 85 0.53 10.45 6.13
N PHE A 86 0.49 10.68 4.82
CA PHE A 86 0.57 9.61 3.82
C PHE A 86 2.00 9.03 3.68
N SER A 87 2.10 7.72 3.42
CA SER A 87 3.37 6.97 3.32
C SER A 87 4.35 7.53 2.29
N LEU A 88 3.86 7.95 1.12
CA LEU A 88 4.71 8.38 0.01
C LEU A 88 5.64 9.55 0.33
N LEU A 89 5.24 10.50 1.18
CA LEU A 89 6.13 11.58 1.60
C LEU A 89 7.23 11.07 2.56
N ALA A 90 6.89 10.10 3.42
CA ALA A 90 7.85 9.44 4.29
C ALA A 90 8.86 8.58 3.51
N LEU A 91 8.40 7.90 2.45
CA LEU A 91 9.27 7.21 1.50
C LEU A 91 10.26 8.18 0.86
N GLU A 92 9.75 9.28 0.28
CA GLU A 92 10.58 10.29 -0.39
C GLU A 92 11.66 10.85 0.56
N ALA A 93 11.30 11.10 1.82
CA ALA A 93 12.23 11.58 2.84
C ALA A 93 13.29 10.55 3.24
N GLY A 94 12.92 9.27 3.35
CA GLY A 94 13.81 8.18 3.78
C GLY A 94 14.70 7.60 2.68
N LEU A 95 14.29 7.73 1.41
CA LEU A 95 14.92 7.09 0.26
C LEU A 95 16.42 7.41 0.11
N PRO A 96 16.90 8.67 0.25
CA PRO A 96 18.32 8.96 0.08
C PRO A 96 19.21 8.18 1.07
N LEU A 97 18.81 8.12 2.35
CA LEU A 97 19.55 7.41 3.38
C LEU A 97 19.45 5.88 3.23
N LEU A 98 18.30 5.37 2.77
CA LEU A 98 18.14 3.96 2.42
C LEU A 98 19.13 3.54 1.33
N VAL A 99 19.21 4.32 0.25
CA VAL A 99 20.12 4.06 -0.89
C VAL A 99 21.57 4.10 -0.44
N GLU A 100 21.95 5.10 0.36
CA GLU A 100 23.30 5.22 0.92
C GLU A 100 23.67 3.97 1.74
N LYS A 101 22.81 3.57 2.68
CA LYS A 101 23.05 2.41 3.54
C LYS A 101 23.06 1.10 2.77
N ALA A 102 22.20 0.92 1.77
CA ALA A 102 22.19 -0.28 0.94
C ALA A 102 23.52 -0.42 0.18
N ARG A 103 24.04 0.67 -0.37
CA ARG A 103 25.35 0.68 -1.07
C ARG A 103 26.53 0.47 -0.14
N HIS A 104 26.43 0.96 1.09
CA HIS A 104 27.49 0.80 2.08
C HIS A 104 27.53 -0.63 2.63
N ASN A 105 26.37 -1.16 3.07
CA ASN A 105 26.28 -2.42 3.79
C ASN A 105 25.91 -3.64 2.92
N GLY A 106 25.54 -3.42 1.65
CA GLY A 106 24.98 -4.43 0.76
C GLY A 106 23.47 -4.65 0.92
N VAL A 107 22.91 -4.39 2.10
CA VAL A 107 21.48 -4.41 2.37
C VAL A 107 21.11 -3.29 3.33
N ALA A 108 19.92 -2.72 3.15
CA ALA A 108 19.31 -1.83 4.13
C ALA A 108 17.79 -1.99 4.15
N ALA A 109 17.19 -1.65 5.29
CA ALA A 109 15.76 -1.61 5.49
C ALA A 109 15.30 -0.17 5.77
N LEU A 110 14.14 0.19 5.24
CA LEU A 110 13.39 1.39 5.57
C LEU A 110 12.09 0.97 6.25
N ALA A 111 11.97 1.32 7.52
CA ALA A 111 10.76 1.13 8.32
C ALA A 111 10.00 2.46 8.39
N ILE A 112 8.86 2.53 7.71
CA ILE A 112 7.95 3.69 7.78
C ILE A 112 6.89 3.38 8.83
N ASN A 113 6.69 4.30 9.77
CA ASN A 113 5.71 4.17 10.83
C ASN A 113 4.64 5.25 10.79
N HIS A 114 3.50 4.96 11.40
CA HIS A 114 2.37 5.86 11.60
C HIS A 114 1.90 6.50 10.30
N CYS A 115 1.97 5.77 9.19
CA CYS A 115 1.57 6.28 7.89
C CYS A 115 0.15 5.87 7.54
N VAL A 116 -0.50 6.70 6.74
CA VAL A 116 -1.72 6.32 6.03
C VAL A 116 -1.28 5.82 4.65
N HIS A 117 -1.58 4.57 4.34
CA HIS A 117 -1.12 3.94 3.11
C HIS A 117 -2.27 3.83 2.11
N PHE A 118 -1.99 4.16 0.84
CA PHE A 118 -3.03 4.10 -0.21
C PHE A 118 -2.48 3.84 -1.63
N SER A 119 -1.16 3.84 -1.82
CA SER A 119 -0.46 3.62 -3.08
C SER A 119 -0.44 2.15 -3.48
N ALA A 120 -0.22 1.91 -4.78
CA ALA A 120 0.26 0.61 -5.23
C ALA A 120 1.77 0.51 -4.95
N LEU A 121 2.22 -0.61 -4.42
CA LEU A 121 3.60 -0.77 -3.97
C LEU A 121 4.61 -0.75 -5.14
N TRP A 122 4.20 -1.13 -6.35
CA TRP A 122 5.07 -1.05 -7.53
C TRP A 122 5.63 0.37 -7.75
N PHE A 123 4.83 1.41 -7.49
CA PHE A 123 5.25 2.81 -7.66
C PHE A 123 6.39 3.18 -6.69
N GLU A 124 6.38 2.58 -5.52
CA GLU A 124 7.36 2.81 -4.46
C GLU A 124 8.65 2.06 -4.77
N ILE A 125 8.57 0.76 -5.07
CA ILE A 125 9.75 -0.04 -5.38
C ILE A 125 10.47 0.41 -6.65
N GLU A 126 9.77 0.95 -7.65
CA GLU A 126 10.42 1.48 -8.86
C GLU A 126 11.37 2.65 -8.54
N GLN A 127 11.08 3.45 -7.52
CA GLN A 127 11.96 4.54 -7.09
C GLN A 127 13.27 3.98 -6.51
N ILE A 128 13.22 2.87 -5.76
CA ILE A 128 14.42 2.19 -5.26
C ILE A 128 15.18 1.54 -6.42
N VAL A 129 14.47 0.86 -7.32
CA VAL A 129 15.10 0.15 -8.46
C VAL A 129 15.77 1.10 -9.44
N ALA A 130 15.28 2.34 -9.57
CA ALA A 130 15.92 3.39 -10.36
C ALA A 130 17.36 3.71 -9.89
N HIS A 131 17.72 3.39 -8.65
CA HIS A 131 19.08 3.52 -8.11
C HIS A 131 19.99 2.30 -8.38
N GLY A 132 19.50 1.32 -9.14
CA GLY A 132 20.21 0.07 -9.44
C GLY A 132 20.14 -0.96 -8.31
N LEU A 133 19.21 -0.80 -7.37
CA LEU A 133 19.03 -1.69 -6.23
C LEU A 133 17.88 -2.68 -6.47
N VAL A 134 17.94 -3.84 -5.83
CA VAL A 134 16.82 -4.78 -5.71
C VAL A 134 15.94 -4.32 -4.57
N ALA A 135 14.63 -4.38 -4.74
CA ALA A 135 13.67 -3.89 -3.76
C ALA A 135 12.63 -4.94 -3.41
N LEU A 136 12.25 -4.99 -2.13
CA LEU A 136 11.06 -5.67 -1.63
C LEU A 136 10.28 -4.69 -0.77
N ALA A 137 8.95 -4.63 -0.91
CA ALA A 137 8.09 -3.81 -0.06
C ALA A 137 6.87 -4.61 0.39
N CYS A 138 6.43 -4.39 1.63
CA CYS A 138 5.20 -4.98 2.15
C CYS A 138 4.61 -4.15 3.29
N ASN A 139 3.30 -4.23 3.45
CA ASN A 139 2.55 -3.56 4.50
C ASN A 139 1.26 -4.32 4.85
N PRO A 140 0.76 -4.25 6.09
CA PRO A 140 -0.60 -4.67 6.43
C PRO A 140 -1.65 -3.72 5.81
N SER A 141 -2.93 -3.90 6.10
CA SER A 141 -4.01 -3.00 5.67
C SER A 141 -5.08 -2.89 6.76
N HIS A 142 -6.37 -2.83 6.41
CA HIS A 142 -7.47 -3.05 7.35
C HIS A 142 -7.86 -4.53 7.35
N ALA A 143 -8.25 -5.08 8.51
CA ALA A 143 -8.64 -6.48 8.62
C ALA A 143 -9.89 -6.79 7.75
N TRP A 144 -9.66 -7.46 6.62
CA TRP A 144 -10.68 -7.79 5.62
C TRP A 144 -10.60 -9.23 5.13
N VAL A 145 -9.51 -9.93 5.41
CA VAL A 145 -9.17 -11.23 4.83
C VAL A 145 -9.16 -12.29 5.93
N ALA A 146 -9.86 -13.38 5.70
CA ALA A 146 -9.86 -14.53 6.59
C ALA A 146 -8.59 -15.37 6.41
N PRO A 147 -7.97 -15.86 7.50
CA PRO A 147 -6.89 -16.84 7.40
C PRO A 147 -7.43 -18.16 6.83
N ALA A 148 -6.54 -18.98 6.25
CA ALA A 148 -6.94 -20.31 5.78
C ALA A 148 -7.50 -21.15 6.95
N GLY A 149 -8.73 -21.66 6.79
CA GLY A 149 -9.46 -22.37 7.84
C GLY A 149 -10.23 -21.47 8.82
N GLY A 150 -10.09 -20.14 8.72
CA GLY A 150 -10.90 -19.17 9.45
C GLY A 150 -12.15 -18.73 8.68
N ARG A 151 -13.07 -18.08 9.39
CA ARG A 151 -14.35 -17.58 8.84
C ARG A 151 -14.52 -16.06 8.96
N GLY A 152 -13.65 -15.38 9.71
CA GLY A 152 -13.73 -13.95 9.97
C GLY A 152 -12.45 -13.22 9.58
N PRO A 153 -12.52 -11.90 9.36
CA PRO A 153 -11.37 -11.10 8.92
C PRO A 153 -10.34 -10.96 10.04
N VAL A 154 -9.07 -11.21 9.70
CA VAL A 154 -7.92 -11.03 10.60
C VAL A 154 -6.81 -10.25 9.90
N PHE A 155 -6.51 -10.61 8.66
CA PHE A 155 -5.46 -9.97 7.88
C PHE A 155 -6.03 -8.86 7.00
N GLY A 156 -5.19 -7.93 6.60
CA GLY A 156 -5.47 -7.07 5.47
C GLY A 156 -5.23 -7.77 4.14
N THR A 157 -5.40 -7.04 3.04
CA THR A 157 -5.00 -7.54 1.71
C THR A 157 -3.50 -7.72 1.58
N ASN A 158 -2.72 -7.15 2.51
CA ASN A 158 -1.31 -7.37 2.79
C ASN A 158 -0.47 -7.62 1.53
N PRO A 159 -0.22 -6.59 0.72
CA PRO A 159 0.51 -6.74 -0.53
C PRO A 159 2.00 -6.99 -0.31
N LEU A 160 2.61 -7.64 -1.31
CA LEU A 160 4.05 -7.83 -1.44
C LEU A 160 4.47 -7.40 -2.84
N ALA A 161 5.45 -6.52 -2.91
CA ALA A 161 6.06 -6.09 -4.16
C ALA A 161 7.54 -6.42 -4.20
N PHE A 162 8.03 -6.70 -5.41
CA PHE A 162 9.43 -6.98 -5.68
C PHE A 162 9.87 -6.28 -6.95
N GLY A 163 11.06 -5.70 -6.91
CA GLY A 163 11.68 -5.00 -8.03
C GLY A 163 13.12 -5.48 -8.26
N TRP A 164 13.46 -5.73 -9.52
CA TRP A 164 14.79 -6.13 -9.94
C TRP A 164 15.33 -5.15 -11.02
N PRO A 165 16.51 -4.55 -10.79
CA PRO A 165 17.13 -3.63 -11.74
C PRO A 165 17.64 -4.41 -12.96
N ARG A 166 17.43 -3.85 -14.15
CA ARG A 166 17.93 -4.41 -15.41
C ARG A 166 18.96 -3.46 -16.05
N PRO A 167 19.79 -3.96 -16.99
CA PRO A 167 20.77 -3.11 -17.68
C PRO A 167 20.15 -1.82 -18.25
N PRO A 168 20.94 -0.73 -18.37
CA PRO A 168 20.46 0.55 -18.86
C PRO A 168 19.65 0.42 -20.16
N GLY A 169 18.54 1.18 -20.24
CA GLY A 169 17.63 1.16 -21.39
C GLY A 169 16.61 0.02 -21.37
N ARG A 170 16.64 -0.89 -20.39
CA ARG A 170 15.58 -1.88 -20.16
C ARG A 170 14.74 -1.45 -18.96
N PRO A 171 13.39 -1.53 -19.04
CA PRO A 171 12.56 -1.31 -17.86
C PRO A 171 12.94 -2.30 -16.75
N PRO A 172 12.67 -2.05 -15.47
CA PRO A 172 12.92 -3.06 -14.43
C PRO A 172 12.02 -4.29 -14.58
N PHE A 173 12.31 -5.37 -13.86
CA PHE A 173 11.32 -6.42 -13.61
C PHE A 173 10.63 -6.11 -12.29
N VAL A 174 9.30 -6.01 -12.31
CA VAL A 174 8.49 -5.62 -11.16
C VAL A 174 7.28 -6.53 -11.05
N PHE A 175 6.96 -6.98 -9.85
CA PHE A 175 5.62 -7.48 -9.52
C PHE A 175 5.10 -6.79 -8.26
N ASP A 176 3.78 -6.68 -8.16
CA ASP A 176 3.03 -6.19 -7.01
C ASP A 176 1.71 -6.95 -6.96
N PHE A 177 1.45 -7.66 -5.87
CA PHE A 177 0.20 -8.38 -5.67
C PHE A 177 -0.26 -8.33 -4.21
N ALA A 178 -1.57 -8.31 -4.02
CA ALA A 178 -2.20 -8.58 -2.74
C ALA A 178 -2.08 -10.06 -2.37
N THR A 179 -1.97 -10.37 -1.08
CA THR A 179 -2.06 -11.76 -0.59
C THR A 179 -3.51 -12.25 -0.47
N SER A 180 -4.50 -11.35 -0.63
CA SER A 180 -5.90 -11.70 -0.89
C SER A 180 -6.10 -12.24 -2.31
N ALA A 181 -7.15 -13.04 -2.52
CA ALA A 181 -7.51 -13.61 -3.82
C ALA A 181 -7.78 -12.55 -4.90
N VAL A 182 -8.19 -11.36 -4.46
CA VAL A 182 -8.43 -10.18 -5.29
C VAL A 182 -8.16 -8.92 -4.46
N ALA A 183 -7.91 -7.78 -5.08
CA ALA A 183 -7.92 -6.49 -4.39
C ALA A 183 -9.34 -6.12 -3.93
N ARG A 184 -9.47 -5.52 -2.73
CA ARG A 184 -10.79 -5.09 -2.19
C ARG A 184 -11.51 -4.09 -3.11
N GLY A 185 -10.75 -3.25 -3.81
CA GLY A 185 -11.29 -2.29 -4.77
C GLY A 185 -12.11 -2.96 -5.88
N GLU A 186 -11.70 -4.14 -6.35
CA GLU A 186 -12.42 -4.86 -7.40
C GLU A 186 -13.77 -5.40 -6.91
N ILE A 187 -13.84 -5.88 -5.66
CA ILE A 187 -15.12 -6.29 -5.04
C ILE A 187 -16.06 -5.10 -4.91
N GLU A 188 -15.54 -3.94 -4.49
CA GLU A 188 -16.32 -2.70 -4.37
C GLU A 188 -16.84 -2.21 -5.72
N LEU A 189 -16.08 -2.38 -6.81
CA LEU A 189 -16.56 -2.06 -8.16
C LEU A 189 -17.74 -2.96 -8.57
N HIS A 190 -17.66 -4.27 -8.30
CA HIS A 190 -18.76 -5.21 -8.57
C HIS A 190 -20.00 -4.88 -7.73
N ARG A 191 -19.82 -4.56 -6.44
CA ARG A 191 -20.91 -4.13 -5.56
C ARG A 191 -21.62 -2.90 -6.11
N ARG A 192 -20.87 -1.87 -6.52
CA ARG A 192 -21.44 -0.63 -7.10
C ARG A 192 -22.15 -0.88 -8.43
N ALA A 193 -21.65 -1.82 -9.22
CA ALA A 193 -22.27 -2.23 -10.48
C ALA A 193 -23.48 -3.17 -10.29
N GLY A 194 -23.67 -3.72 -9.08
CA GLY A 194 -24.69 -4.73 -8.81
C GLY A 194 -24.43 -6.05 -9.54
N THR A 195 -23.16 -6.37 -9.83
CA THR A 195 -22.76 -7.58 -10.56
C THR A 195 -22.17 -8.63 -9.61
N PRO A 196 -22.39 -9.93 -9.87
CA PRO A 196 -21.81 -11.00 -9.06
C PRO A 196 -20.29 -11.04 -9.21
N ILE A 197 -19.58 -11.42 -8.14
CA ILE A 197 -18.14 -11.65 -8.19
C ILE A 197 -17.82 -13.12 -8.52
N PRO A 198 -16.61 -13.42 -9.04
CA PRO A 198 -16.15 -14.80 -9.19
C PRO A 198 -16.13 -15.58 -7.86
N GLU A 199 -16.36 -16.88 -7.95
CA GLU A 199 -16.20 -17.78 -6.80
C GLU A 199 -14.76 -17.75 -6.26
N GLY A 200 -14.63 -17.98 -4.95
CA GLY A 200 -13.33 -18.04 -4.26
C GLY A 200 -12.74 -16.68 -3.88
N TRP A 201 -13.43 -15.56 -4.14
CA TRP A 201 -13.00 -14.23 -3.70
C TRP A 201 -13.31 -13.95 -2.22
N GLY A 202 -14.35 -14.56 -1.68
CA GLY A 202 -14.75 -14.34 -0.30
C GLY A 202 -15.81 -15.30 0.22
N VAL A 203 -16.17 -15.08 1.47
CA VAL A 203 -17.19 -15.80 2.24
C VAL A 203 -18.12 -14.81 2.91
N ASP A 204 -19.34 -15.22 3.21
CA ASP A 204 -20.30 -14.44 3.98
C ASP A 204 -19.98 -14.43 5.49
N ALA A 205 -20.85 -13.81 6.30
CA ALA A 205 -20.69 -13.76 7.76
C ALA A 205 -20.79 -15.13 8.45
N HIS A 206 -21.40 -16.12 7.78
CA HIS A 206 -21.39 -17.49 8.23
C HIS A 206 -20.10 -18.19 7.80
N GLY A 207 -19.27 -17.64 6.91
CA GLY A 207 -18.09 -18.30 6.39
C GLY A 207 -18.39 -19.26 5.25
N ASP A 208 -19.58 -19.19 4.66
CA ASP A 208 -19.96 -19.94 3.48
C ASP A 208 -19.52 -19.18 2.21
N ALA A 209 -19.10 -19.91 1.17
CA ALA A 209 -18.65 -19.32 -0.08
C ALA A 209 -19.78 -18.51 -0.74
N THR A 210 -19.47 -17.32 -1.26
CA THR A 210 -20.46 -16.42 -1.85
C THR A 210 -19.93 -15.71 -3.09
N THR A 211 -20.86 -15.37 -3.99
CA THR A 211 -20.64 -14.52 -5.17
C THR A 211 -21.31 -13.14 -5.03
N ASP A 212 -21.89 -12.85 -3.86
CA ASP A 212 -22.43 -11.53 -3.52
C ASP A 212 -21.33 -10.64 -2.92
N ALA A 213 -21.02 -9.55 -3.61
CA ALA A 213 -20.05 -8.57 -3.15
C ALA A 213 -20.46 -7.89 -1.83
N ALA A 214 -21.76 -7.65 -1.61
CA ALA A 214 -22.27 -7.00 -0.40
C ALA A 214 -22.12 -7.92 0.82
N ALA A 215 -22.33 -9.22 0.64
CA ALA A 215 -22.11 -10.23 1.68
C ALA A 215 -20.69 -10.16 2.28
N ILE A 216 -19.69 -9.83 1.45
CA ILE A 216 -18.28 -9.75 1.87
C ILE A 216 -17.93 -8.39 2.48
N VAL A 217 -18.36 -7.28 1.86
CA VAL A 217 -17.84 -5.95 2.23
C VAL A 217 -18.71 -5.17 3.22
N GLU A 218 -20.01 -5.51 3.34
CA GLU A 218 -20.98 -4.79 4.17
C GLU A 218 -21.60 -5.69 5.25
N HIS A 219 -21.89 -6.95 4.94
CA HIS A 219 -22.68 -7.81 5.82
C HIS A 219 -21.84 -8.70 6.76
N GLY A 220 -20.59 -8.32 7.04
CA GLY A 220 -19.74 -9.02 8.02
C GLY A 220 -19.01 -10.26 7.49
N GLY A 221 -18.98 -10.46 6.17
CA GLY A 221 -18.15 -11.49 5.54
C GLY A 221 -16.67 -11.13 5.49
N ALA A 222 -15.91 -11.94 4.75
CA ALA A 222 -14.47 -11.77 4.62
C ALA A 222 -13.97 -12.17 3.23
N MET A 223 -12.88 -11.53 2.80
CA MET A 223 -12.13 -11.92 1.61
C MET A 223 -11.31 -13.19 1.91
N LEU A 224 -10.98 -13.96 0.88
CA LEU A 224 -10.07 -15.11 0.99
C LEU A 224 -8.66 -14.76 0.52
N THR A 225 -7.68 -15.57 0.90
CA THR A 225 -6.29 -15.47 0.44
C THR A 225 -6.08 -16.16 -0.90
N PHE A 226 -5.16 -15.67 -1.72
CA PHE A 226 -4.77 -16.43 -2.92
C PHE A 226 -4.07 -17.74 -2.52
N GLY A 227 -4.21 -18.78 -3.33
CA GLY A 227 -3.49 -20.04 -3.09
C GLY A 227 -3.75 -20.69 -1.72
N GLY A 228 -4.89 -20.39 -1.08
CA GLY A 228 -5.29 -20.95 0.21
C GLY A 228 -4.25 -20.73 1.31
N HIS A 229 -3.81 -21.80 1.96
CA HIS A 229 -2.86 -21.75 3.08
C HIS A 229 -1.53 -21.07 2.77
N LYS A 230 -1.08 -21.06 1.49
CA LYS A 230 0.17 -20.40 1.09
C LYS A 230 0.03 -18.87 1.13
N GLY A 231 -1.03 -18.31 0.54
CA GLY A 231 -1.30 -16.88 0.65
C GLY A 231 -1.61 -16.46 2.08
N SER A 232 -2.28 -17.32 2.85
CA SER A 232 -2.49 -17.09 4.29
C SER A 232 -1.20 -17.01 5.10
N ALA A 233 -0.21 -17.85 4.79
CA ALA A 233 1.11 -17.76 5.43
C ALA A 233 1.85 -16.47 5.06
N LEU A 234 1.76 -16.04 3.79
CA LEU A 234 2.34 -14.77 3.34
C LEU A 234 1.64 -13.56 3.99
N ALA A 235 0.31 -13.57 4.08
CA ALA A 235 -0.45 -12.52 4.73
C ALA A 235 -0.04 -12.36 6.21
N ALA A 236 0.10 -13.48 6.93
CA ALA A 236 0.57 -13.49 8.31
C ALA A 236 2.03 -13.01 8.44
N MET A 237 2.91 -13.41 7.52
CA MET A 237 4.30 -12.89 7.49
C MET A 237 4.32 -11.37 7.36
N ILE A 238 3.50 -10.81 6.46
CA ILE A 238 3.45 -9.37 6.21
C ILE A 238 2.88 -8.60 7.41
N GLU A 239 1.84 -9.12 8.07
CA GLU A 239 1.37 -8.57 9.36
C GLU A 239 2.53 -8.39 10.33
N LEU A 240 3.32 -9.46 10.52
CA LEU A 240 4.39 -9.47 11.51
C LEU A 240 5.55 -8.54 11.12
N LEU A 241 5.93 -8.51 9.85
CA LEU A 241 7.07 -7.72 9.35
C LEU A 241 6.81 -6.21 9.34
N ALA A 242 5.61 -5.79 8.92
CA ALA A 242 5.30 -4.37 8.72
C ALA A 242 4.31 -3.80 9.75
N GLY A 243 3.83 -4.62 10.69
CA GLY A 243 3.17 -4.19 11.93
C GLY A 243 4.13 -4.33 13.12
N PRO A 244 4.04 -5.41 13.93
CA PRO A 244 4.76 -5.53 15.19
C PRO A 244 6.30 -5.42 15.11
N LEU A 245 6.96 -5.96 14.08
CA LEU A 245 8.42 -5.92 13.97
C LEU A 245 8.95 -4.48 13.93
N ILE A 246 8.27 -3.59 13.22
CA ILE A 246 8.63 -2.17 13.14
C ILE A 246 7.89 -1.31 14.15
N GLY A 247 7.15 -1.92 15.08
CA GLY A 247 6.41 -1.25 16.15
C GLY A 247 5.21 -0.46 15.65
N ASP A 248 4.47 -1.00 14.68
CA ASP A 248 3.24 -0.39 14.13
C ASP A 248 2.02 -1.32 14.24
N LEU A 249 0.88 -0.81 13.76
CA LEU A 249 -0.41 -1.48 13.83
C LEU A 249 -0.49 -2.71 12.92
N THR A 250 -1.07 -3.78 13.45
CA THR A 250 -1.63 -4.89 12.67
C THR A 250 -2.89 -4.44 11.91
N SER A 251 -3.37 -5.25 10.98
CA SER A 251 -4.59 -4.91 10.24
C SER A 251 -5.85 -4.80 11.10
N ALA A 252 -5.94 -5.57 12.18
CA ALA A 252 -7.04 -5.49 13.14
C ALA A 252 -7.01 -4.17 13.92
N GLU A 253 -5.81 -3.74 14.35
CA GLU A 253 -5.62 -2.47 15.04
C GLU A 253 -5.81 -1.28 14.11
N SER A 254 -5.42 -1.39 12.83
CA SER A 254 -5.70 -0.39 11.80
C SER A 254 -7.20 -0.18 11.63
N LEU A 255 -7.98 -1.26 11.54
CA LEU A 255 -9.43 -1.20 11.42
C LEU A 255 -10.08 -0.63 12.69
N ALA A 256 -9.57 -0.99 13.87
CA ALA A 256 -10.02 -0.42 15.14
C ALA A 256 -9.72 1.09 15.21
N PHE A 257 -8.56 1.52 14.71
CA PHE A 257 -8.21 2.94 14.62
C PHE A 257 -9.13 3.70 13.67
N ASP A 258 -9.55 3.11 12.55
CA ASP A 258 -10.53 3.72 11.63
C ASP A 258 -11.86 4.04 12.33
N ALA A 259 -12.31 3.15 13.22
CA ALA A 259 -13.53 3.30 14.00
C ALA A 259 -14.79 3.58 13.13
N GLY A 260 -14.84 2.99 11.94
CA GLY A 260 -15.96 3.12 11.00
C GLY A 260 -15.97 4.44 10.21
N ALA A 261 -14.89 5.22 10.25
CA ALA A 261 -14.76 6.45 9.47
C ALA A 261 -14.65 6.19 7.96
N GLY A 262 -14.28 4.97 7.55
CA GLY A 262 -14.07 4.64 6.14
C GLY A 262 -12.85 5.34 5.54
N ALA A 263 -11.85 5.65 6.37
CA ALA A 263 -10.56 6.19 5.96
C ALA A 263 -9.64 5.10 5.42
N SER A 264 -8.62 5.53 4.68
CA SER A 264 -7.53 4.66 4.26
C SER A 264 -6.81 4.05 5.48
N PRO A 265 -6.28 2.83 5.34
CA PRO A 265 -5.55 2.15 6.42
C PRO A 265 -4.40 2.98 6.99
N ARG A 266 -4.28 2.96 8.32
CA ARG A 266 -3.14 3.52 9.05
C ARG A 266 -2.33 2.38 9.66
N HIS A 267 -1.07 2.27 9.31
CA HIS A 267 -0.18 1.21 9.78
C HIS A 267 1.28 1.56 9.44
N GLY A 268 2.18 0.56 9.48
CA GLY A 268 3.56 0.68 9.04
C GLY A 268 3.79 0.09 7.65
N GLU A 269 4.97 0.32 7.11
CA GLU A 269 5.45 -0.27 5.87
C GLU A 269 6.93 -0.62 6.00
N LEU A 270 7.32 -1.78 5.48
CA LEU A 270 8.70 -2.23 5.45
C LEU A 270 9.19 -2.37 4.02
N ILE A 271 10.29 -1.68 3.71
CA ILE A 271 10.98 -1.75 2.43
C ILE A 271 12.40 -2.26 2.66
N LEU A 272 12.83 -3.25 1.88
CA LEU A 272 14.21 -3.74 1.84
C LEU A 272 14.86 -3.34 0.52
N ALA A 273 16.09 -2.84 0.60
CA ALA A 273 16.92 -2.53 -0.55
C ALA A 273 18.22 -3.35 -0.48
N LEU A 274 18.54 -4.05 -1.55
CA LEU A 274 19.74 -4.88 -1.67
C LEU A 274 20.58 -4.33 -2.84
N ASP A 275 21.88 -4.16 -2.63
CA ASP A 275 22.82 -3.76 -3.67
C ASP A 275 23.43 -4.99 -4.35
N PRO A 276 23.04 -5.33 -5.59
CA PRO A 276 23.57 -6.49 -6.29
C PRO A 276 25.09 -6.49 -6.40
N GLN A 277 25.73 -5.32 -6.48
CA GLN A 277 27.19 -5.24 -6.60
C GLN A 277 27.89 -5.76 -5.34
N ARG A 278 27.29 -5.60 -4.16
CA ARG A 278 27.83 -6.09 -2.90
C ARG A 278 27.67 -7.59 -2.70
N PHE A 279 26.68 -8.20 -3.35
CA PHE A 279 26.47 -9.66 -3.29
C PHE A 279 27.40 -10.44 -4.21
N LEU A 280 27.96 -9.80 -5.24
CA LEU A 280 28.77 -10.46 -6.27
C LEU A 280 30.26 -10.60 -5.91
N GLY A 281 30.74 -9.91 -4.86
CA GLY A 281 32.15 -9.89 -4.46
C GLY A 281 32.94 -8.78 -5.14
#